data_AF-A0A9X7R7T5-F1
#
_entry.id   AF-A0A9X7R7T5-F1
#
_cell.length_a   1.000
_cell.length_b   1.000
_cell.length_c   1.000
_cell.angle_alpha   90.00
_cell.angle_beta   90.00
_cell.angle_gamma   90.00
#
_symmetry.space_group_name_H-M   'P 1'
#
loop_
_entity.id
_entity.type
_entity.pdbx_description
1 polymer ?
#
loop_
_entity_poly.entity_id
_entity_poly.type
_entity_poly.pdbx_seq_one_letter_code
_entity_poly.pdbx_strand_id
1 'polypeptide(L)'
;MLKYAASSYLAYTGNTGIHGGDGVDTLKVENYNQVLDLTLATSKGKVSSMEIIDLTSTNASYGNTLKLSVQDVLENGQTDLFHGTDKHTVQMMVKGNAKSVVNLDDLLGAKGPDYGDWANNGSINVGGTTYNVYQHSGLDAELLVQQAVKVNLV
;
A
#
# COMPACT_ATOMS: atom_id res chain seq x y z
N MET A 1 1.33 12.97 22.55
CA MET A 1 0.15 13.06 21.67
C MET A 1 0.63 13.43 20.28
N LEU A 2 0.43 12.56 19.28
CA LEU A 2 0.55 12.98 17.89
C LEU A 2 -0.51 14.07 17.65
N LYS A 3 -0.10 15.26 17.20
CA LYS A 3 -1.01 16.40 17.05
C LYS A 3 -2.06 16.20 15.95
N TYR A 4 -1.87 15.24 15.05
CA TYR A 4 -2.77 14.96 13.93
C TYR A 4 -2.70 13.46 13.55
N ALA A 5 -3.84 12.83 13.31
CA ALA A 5 -3.89 11.52 12.64
C ALA A 5 -3.41 11.68 11.18
N ALA A 6 -2.76 10.67 10.60
CA ALA A 6 -2.21 10.71 9.25
C ALA A 6 -3.21 11.27 8.20
N SER A 7 -4.48 10.91 8.31
CA SER A 7 -5.58 11.40 7.47
C SER A 7 -5.79 12.92 7.54
N SER A 8 -5.69 13.52 8.74
CA SER A 8 -5.83 14.97 8.93
C SER A 8 -4.63 15.77 8.41
N TYR A 9 -3.42 15.18 8.44
CA TYR A 9 -2.21 15.80 7.88
C TYR A 9 -2.23 15.82 6.34
N LEU A 10 -2.65 14.72 5.70
CA LEU A 10 -2.71 14.62 4.24
C LEU A 10 -3.86 15.43 3.64
N ALA A 11 -4.96 15.64 4.38
CA ALA A 11 -6.09 16.46 3.93
C ALA A 11 -5.86 17.98 4.08
N TYR A 12 -4.79 18.42 4.76
CA TYR A 12 -4.52 19.84 4.98
C TYR A 12 -4.10 20.55 3.68
N THR A 13 -4.74 21.67 3.35
CA THR A 13 -4.53 22.39 2.08
C THR A 13 -3.15 23.04 1.96
N GLY A 14 -2.51 23.38 3.09
CA GLY A 14 -1.14 23.90 3.12
C GLY A 14 -0.06 22.82 3.02
N ASN A 15 -0.43 21.53 3.04
CA ASN A 15 0.49 20.44 2.80
C ASN A 15 0.69 20.28 1.29
N THR A 16 1.94 20.31 0.82
CA THR A 16 2.27 20.13 -0.61
C THR A 16 2.22 18.67 -1.05
N GLY A 17 2.17 17.72 -0.11
CA GLY A 17 2.21 16.29 -0.38
C GLY A 17 3.51 15.65 0.10
N ILE A 18 3.56 14.33 -0.02
CA ILE A 18 4.73 13.47 0.20
C ILE A 18 5.06 12.85 -1.16
N HIS A 19 6.29 13.05 -1.62
CA HIS A 19 6.74 12.57 -2.94
C HIS A 19 8.10 11.88 -2.73
N GLY A 20 8.19 10.57 -3.01
CA GLY A 20 9.46 9.84 -2.84
C GLY A 20 10.50 10.26 -3.87
N GLY A 21 10.07 10.42 -5.13
CA GLY A 21 10.93 10.87 -6.21
C GLY A 21 11.67 9.71 -6.86
N ASP A 22 12.99 9.84 -7.02
CA ASP A 22 13.82 8.81 -7.64
C ASP A 22 14.24 7.76 -6.60
N GLY A 23 14.21 6.49 -7.01
CA GLY A 23 14.64 5.38 -6.17
C GLY A 23 13.47 4.55 -5.66
N VAL A 24 13.67 3.92 -4.50
CA VAL A 24 12.66 3.11 -3.82
C VAL A 24 12.38 3.73 -2.47
N ASP A 25 11.18 4.25 -2.31
CA ASP A 25 10.82 5.08 -1.17
C ASP A 25 9.87 4.36 -0.21
N THR A 26 10.01 4.67 1.08
CA THR A 26 9.20 4.07 2.14
C THR A 26 8.40 5.12 2.89
N LEU A 27 7.07 5.01 2.88
CA LEU A 27 6.19 5.79 3.73
C LEU A 27 5.85 4.97 4.98
N LYS A 28 6.38 5.39 6.12
CA LYS A 28 6.13 4.73 7.39
C LYS A 28 4.99 5.39 8.16
N VAL A 29 4.05 4.57 8.62
CA VAL A 29 2.98 4.97 9.54
C VAL A 29 3.47 4.76 10.97
N GLU A 30 3.82 5.85 11.64
CA GLU A 30 4.33 5.82 13.01
C GLU A 30 3.23 5.47 14.05
N ASN A 31 3.65 4.89 15.17
CA ASN A 31 2.78 4.49 16.30
C ASN A 31 1.79 3.36 15.95
N TYR A 32 0.58 3.41 16.48
CA TYR A 32 -0.44 2.37 16.39
C TYR A 32 -1.85 3.00 16.32
N ASN A 33 -2.84 2.19 15.92
CA ASN A 33 -4.23 2.61 15.68
C ASN A 33 -4.36 3.77 14.68
N GLN A 34 -3.39 3.92 13.78
CA GLN A 34 -3.49 4.87 12.69
C GLN A 34 -4.22 4.22 11.50
N VAL A 35 -4.91 5.07 10.75
CA VAL A 35 -5.48 4.70 9.45
C VAL A 35 -4.85 5.61 8.40
N LEU A 36 -4.14 4.99 7.45
CA LEU A 36 -3.71 5.63 6.22
C LEU A 36 -4.68 5.23 5.12
N ASP A 37 -5.38 6.22 4.56
CA ASP A 37 -6.24 6.03 3.40
C ASP A 37 -5.52 6.58 2.17
N LEU A 38 -4.86 5.67 1.43
CA LEU A 38 -4.04 6.02 0.29
C LEU A 38 -4.92 6.39 -0.92
N THR A 39 -6.09 5.75 -1.07
CA THR A 39 -7.05 6.05 -2.14
C THR A 39 -7.40 7.54 -2.20
N LEU A 40 -7.56 8.18 -1.04
CA LEU A 40 -7.85 9.60 -0.92
C LEU A 40 -6.60 10.48 -1.10
N ALA A 41 -5.44 10.00 -0.66
CA ALA A 41 -4.20 10.76 -0.70
C ALA A 41 -3.66 10.84 -2.13
N THR A 42 -3.61 9.72 -2.84
CA THR A 42 -3.16 9.62 -4.22
C THR A 42 -4.08 10.42 -5.16
N SER A 43 -5.40 10.25 -5.06
CA SER A 43 -6.38 10.99 -5.88
C SER A 43 -6.34 12.52 -5.68
N LYS A 44 -5.77 12.99 -4.56
CA LYS A 44 -5.54 14.42 -4.28
C LYS A 44 -4.12 14.89 -4.58
N GLY A 45 -3.28 14.04 -5.17
CA GLY A 45 -1.87 14.31 -5.41
C GLY A 45 -1.06 14.56 -4.14
N LYS A 46 -1.49 13.99 -3.00
CA LYS A 46 -0.85 14.18 -1.69
C LYS A 46 0.19 13.12 -1.37
N VAL A 47 0.15 11.99 -2.07
CA VAL A 47 1.17 10.95 -2.01
C VAL A 47 1.45 10.51 -3.44
N SER A 48 2.73 10.42 -3.80
CA SER A 48 3.18 9.87 -5.08
C SER A 48 4.54 9.22 -4.92
N SER A 49 4.86 8.23 -5.76
CA SER A 49 6.18 7.57 -5.80
C SER A 49 6.60 7.06 -4.41
N MET A 50 5.70 6.34 -3.73
CA MET A 50 6.00 5.68 -2.47
C MET A 50 5.77 4.18 -2.66
N GLU A 51 6.81 3.44 -3.04
CA GLU A 51 6.68 2.04 -3.47
C GLU A 51 6.50 1.08 -2.29
N ILE A 52 6.91 1.50 -1.08
CA ILE A 52 6.79 0.73 0.15
C ILE A 52 5.94 1.49 1.18
N ILE A 53 4.89 0.86 1.69
CA ILE A 53 4.15 1.33 2.86
C ILE A 53 4.53 0.47 4.07
N ASP A 54 5.04 1.08 5.13
CA ASP A 54 5.39 0.39 6.38
C ASP A 54 4.36 0.69 7.48
N LEU A 55 3.56 -0.32 7.82
CA LEU A 55 2.54 -0.29 8.86
C LEU A 55 3.03 -0.78 10.22
N THR A 56 4.33 -1.11 10.35
CA THR A 56 4.88 -1.71 11.57
C THR A 56 4.56 -0.87 12.79
N SER A 57 3.66 -1.39 13.61
CA SER A 57 3.25 -0.75 14.85
C SER A 57 4.30 -0.93 15.94
N THR A 58 4.49 0.12 16.74
CA THR A 58 5.35 0.10 17.94
C THR A 58 4.69 -0.58 19.14
N ASN A 59 3.46 -1.11 18.97
CA ASN A 59 2.69 -1.79 20.00
C ASN A 59 2.31 -3.20 19.54
N ALA A 60 2.45 -4.21 20.41
CA ALA A 60 2.15 -5.60 20.06
C ALA A 60 0.64 -5.93 20.02
N SER A 61 -0.19 -5.16 20.70
CA SER A 61 -1.64 -5.37 20.82
C SER A 61 -2.45 -4.61 19.77
N TYR A 62 -1.88 -3.55 19.20
CA TYR A 62 -2.53 -2.65 18.25
C TYR A 62 -1.73 -2.56 16.96
N GLY A 63 -2.40 -2.38 15.82
CA GLY A 63 -1.76 -2.22 14.52
C GLY A 63 -2.23 -0.98 13.80
N ASN A 64 -1.67 -0.74 12.62
CA ASN A 64 -2.12 0.31 11.71
C ASN A 64 -2.92 -0.31 10.56
N THR A 65 -3.80 0.49 9.96
CA THR A 65 -4.61 0.08 8.82
C THR A 65 -4.24 0.90 7.60
N LEU A 66 -3.99 0.22 6.49
CA LEU A 66 -3.90 0.81 5.16
C LEU A 66 -5.18 0.52 4.39
N LYS A 67 -5.69 1.54 3.70
CA LYS A 67 -6.63 1.36 2.60
C LYS A 67 -5.93 1.79 1.32
N LEU A 68 -5.96 0.92 0.32
CA LEU A 68 -5.43 1.21 -1.00
C LEU A 68 -6.26 0.47 -2.07
N SER A 69 -6.16 0.95 -3.28
CA SER A 69 -6.81 0.45 -4.49
C SER A 69 -5.79 0.00 -5.53
N VAL A 70 -6.25 -0.64 -6.60
CA VAL A 70 -5.39 -0.91 -7.77
C VAL A 70 -4.84 0.37 -8.41
N GLN A 71 -5.58 1.48 -8.36
CA GLN A 71 -5.08 2.78 -8.81
C GLN A 71 -3.84 3.20 -8.00
N ASP A 72 -3.87 3.02 -6.68
CA ASP A 72 -2.73 3.40 -5.83
C ASP A 72 -1.46 2.60 -6.18
N VAL A 73 -1.62 1.29 -6.48
CA VAL A 73 -0.52 0.44 -6.93
C VAL A 73 0.04 0.90 -8.27
N LEU A 74 -0.82 1.21 -9.23
CA LEU A 74 -0.40 1.68 -10.56
C LEU A 74 0.28 3.06 -10.52
N GLU A 75 -0.12 3.94 -9.59
CA GLU A 75 0.41 5.31 -9.50
C GLU A 75 1.65 5.44 -8.62
N ASN A 76 1.84 4.56 -7.62
CA ASN A 76 2.97 4.62 -6.69
C ASN A 76 3.95 3.47 -6.85
N GLY A 77 3.62 2.42 -7.59
CA GLY A 77 4.49 1.28 -7.81
C GLY A 77 5.44 1.48 -8.99
N GLN A 78 6.30 0.48 -9.18
CA GLN A 78 7.19 0.41 -10.35
C GLN A 78 7.19 -1.02 -10.91
N THR A 79 7.43 -1.14 -12.21
CA THR A 79 7.45 -2.43 -12.91
C THR A 79 8.56 -3.35 -12.39
N ASP A 80 8.20 -4.59 -12.04
CA ASP A 80 9.12 -5.65 -11.58
C ASP A 80 10.06 -5.22 -10.43
N LEU A 81 9.60 -4.31 -9.58
CA LEU A 81 10.47 -3.65 -8.61
C LEU A 81 11.10 -4.61 -7.59
N PHE A 82 10.32 -5.57 -7.11
CA PHE A 82 10.75 -6.49 -6.05
C PHE A 82 11.05 -7.88 -6.58
N HIS A 83 10.44 -8.25 -7.72
CA HIS A 83 10.77 -9.45 -8.47
C HIS A 83 10.33 -9.32 -9.91
N GLY A 84 11.02 -10.04 -10.80
CA GLY A 84 10.57 -10.18 -12.19
C GLY A 84 9.32 -11.04 -12.31
N THR A 85 8.44 -10.66 -13.23
CA THR A 85 7.28 -11.44 -13.67
C THR A 85 7.24 -11.52 -15.19
N ASP A 86 6.61 -12.56 -15.74
CA ASP A 86 6.42 -12.67 -17.20
C ASP A 86 5.48 -11.58 -17.75
N LYS A 87 4.65 -10.97 -16.88
CA LYS A 87 3.72 -9.90 -17.24
C LYS A 87 4.28 -8.49 -17.03
N HIS A 88 5.46 -8.33 -16.43
CA HIS A 88 6.03 -7.04 -16.09
C HIS A 88 5.06 -6.15 -15.27
N THR A 89 4.55 -6.71 -14.17
CA THR A 89 3.57 -6.05 -13.29
C THR A 89 4.16 -4.82 -12.59
N VAL A 90 3.33 -3.80 -12.37
CA VAL A 90 3.62 -2.68 -11.47
C VAL A 90 3.45 -3.16 -10.03
N GLN A 91 4.49 -2.99 -9.22
CA GLN A 91 4.56 -3.59 -7.88
C GLN A 91 4.66 -2.53 -6.79
N MET A 92 3.88 -2.75 -5.72
CA MET A 92 4.06 -2.09 -4.43
C MET A 92 4.27 -3.13 -3.32
N MET A 93 4.85 -2.69 -2.20
CA MET A 93 5.07 -3.54 -1.03
C MET A 93 4.47 -2.94 0.24
N VAL A 94 3.84 -3.79 1.05
CA VAL A 94 3.37 -3.45 2.40
C VAL A 94 4.11 -4.27 3.44
N LYS A 95 4.77 -3.57 4.36
CA LYS A 95 5.38 -4.15 5.56
C LYS A 95 4.47 -3.94 6.75
N GLY A 96 4.57 -4.83 7.73
CA GLY A 96 3.80 -4.69 8.96
C GLY A 96 3.86 -5.93 9.85
N ASN A 97 3.23 -5.81 11.01
CA ASN A 97 3.20 -6.85 12.03
C ASN A 97 1.80 -7.49 12.15
N ALA A 98 1.66 -8.48 13.04
CA ALA A 98 0.46 -9.33 13.20
C ALA A 98 -0.88 -8.60 13.43
N LYS A 99 -0.85 -7.31 13.81
CA LYS A 99 -2.06 -6.50 14.04
C LYS A 99 -2.33 -5.50 12.92
N SER A 100 -1.42 -5.40 11.96
CA SER A 100 -1.57 -4.52 10.80
C SER A 100 -2.60 -5.09 9.84
N VAL A 101 -3.36 -4.19 9.20
CA VAL A 101 -4.44 -4.56 8.28
C VAL A 101 -4.28 -3.80 6.97
N VAL A 102 -4.44 -4.50 5.86
CA VAL A 102 -4.62 -3.93 4.53
C VAL A 102 -6.05 -4.20 4.09
N ASN A 103 -6.75 -3.15 3.69
CA ASN A 103 -8.01 -3.24 2.96
C ASN A 103 -7.68 -2.90 1.50
N LEU A 104 -7.77 -3.90 0.63
CA LEU A 104 -7.34 -3.85 -0.76
C LEU A 104 -8.57 -3.86 -1.67
N ASP A 105 -8.81 -2.71 -2.29
CA ASP A 105 -9.92 -2.43 -3.21
C ASP A 105 -9.46 -2.70 -4.66
N ASP A 106 -10.32 -3.28 -5.48
CA ASP A 106 -10.06 -3.58 -6.90
C ASP A 106 -10.51 -2.46 -7.85
N LEU A 107 -11.27 -1.47 -7.37
CA LEU A 107 -11.74 -0.39 -8.20
C LEU A 107 -10.61 0.58 -8.58
N LEU A 108 -10.64 1.05 -9.82
CA LEU A 108 -9.73 2.09 -10.30
C LEU A 108 -10.17 3.47 -9.78
N GLY A 109 -9.92 3.72 -8.50
CA GLY A 109 -10.30 4.93 -7.77
C GLY A 109 -11.65 4.81 -7.06
N ALA A 110 -11.96 5.79 -6.21
CA ALA A 110 -13.19 5.78 -5.43
C ALA A 110 -14.43 5.80 -6.34
N LYS A 111 -15.10 4.65 -6.49
CA LYS A 111 -16.23 4.40 -7.42
C LYS A 111 -15.83 4.39 -8.91
N GLY A 112 -14.58 4.06 -9.20
CA GLY A 112 -14.10 3.87 -10.56
C GLY A 112 -14.65 2.60 -11.21
N PRO A 113 -14.28 2.35 -12.47
CA PRO A 113 -14.55 1.07 -13.13
C PRO A 113 -13.85 -0.09 -12.41
N ASP A 114 -14.52 -1.24 -12.42
CA ASP A 114 -13.99 -2.53 -12.03
C ASP A 114 -13.45 -3.24 -13.28
N TYR A 115 -12.15 -3.57 -13.26
CA TYR A 115 -11.47 -4.26 -14.36
C TYR A 115 -11.12 -5.72 -14.01
N GLY A 116 -11.45 -6.19 -12.81
CA GLY A 116 -11.17 -7.55 -12.35
C GLY A 116 -10.75 -7.58 -10.88
N ASP A 117 -10.67 -8.78 -10.31
CA ASP A 117 -10.41 -8.93 -8.88
C ASP A 117 -8.92 -9.11 -8.52
N TRP A 118 -8.60 -8.88 -7.25
CA TRP A 118 -7.37 -9.33 -6.61
C TRP A 118 -7.43 -10.81 -6.23
N ALA A 119 -6.35 -11.54 -6.46
CA ALA A 119 -6.19 -12.91 -5.98
C ALA A 119 -4.81 -13.11 -5.32
N ASN A 120 -4.77 -13.91 -4.25
CA ASN A 120 -3.50 -14.36 -3.70
C ASN A 120 -2.83 -15.34 -4.67
N ASN A 121 -1.64 -15.00 -5.15
CA ASN A 121 -0.86 -15.74 -6.13
C ASN A 121 0.36 -16.45 -5.51
N GLY A 122 0.26 -16.80 -4.22
CA GLY A 122 1.34 -17.43 -3.47
C GLY A 122 2.22 -16.43 -2.71
N SER A 123 3.48 -16.80 -2.49
CA SER A 123 4.41 -15.98 -1.70
C SER A 123 5.83 -16.04 -2.24
N ILE A 124 6.57 -14.96 -2.04
CA ILE A 124 7.98 -14.85 -2.42
C ILE A 124 8.83 -14.36 -1.25
N ASN A 125 10.15 -14.55 -1.34
CA ASN A 125 11.10 -13.98 -0.39
C ASN A 125 11.79 -12.76 -1.01
N VAL A 126 11.73 -11.62 -0.34
CA VAL A 126 12.45 -10.40 -0.70
C VAL A 126 13.32 -9.99 0.47
N GLY A 127 14.64 -10.02 0.28
CA GLY A 127 15.60 -9.62 1.31
C GLY A 127 15.50 -10.42 2.62
N GLY A 128 15.20 -11.72 2.55
CA GLY A 128 15.06 -12.59 3.72
C GLY A 128 13.68 -12.55 4.39
N THR A 129 12.77 -11.70 3.92
CA THR A 129 11.39 -11.60 4.44
C THR A 129 10.40 -12.18 3.44
N THR A 130 9.42 -12.96 3.92
CA THR A 130 8.39 -13.55 3.06
C THR A 130 7.16 -12.65 2.93
N TYR A 131 6.71 -12.45 1.70
CA TYR A 131 5.55 -11.65 1.32
C TYR A 131 4.56 -12.52 0.55
N ASN A 132 3.28 -12.41 0.88
CA ASN A 132 2.20 -12.90 0.05
C ASN A 132 2.06 -11.96 -1.16
N VAL A 133 1.89 -12.51 -2.35
CA VAL A 133 1.68 -11.74 -3.58
C VAL A 133 0.19 -11.72 -3.87
N TYR A 134 -0.39 -10.53 -4.00
CA TYR A 134 -1.74 -10.34 -4.51
C TYR A 134 -1.62 -9.78 -5.92
N GLN A 135 -2.15 -10.48 -6.90
CA GLN A 135 -2.12 -10.08 -8.30
C GLN A 135 -3.51 -9.70 -8.77
N HIS A 136 -3.61 -8.60 -9.50
CA HIS A 136 -4.87 -8.17 -10.11
C HIS A 136 -5.11 -8.95 -11.42
N SER A 137 -6.36 -9.38 -11.64
CA SER A 137 -6.68 -10.28 -12.76
C SER A 137 -6.77 -9.56 -14.12
N GLY A 138 -7.21 -8.30 -14.13
CA GLY A 138 -7.40 -7.52 -15.36
C GLY A 138 -6.42 -6.38 -15.61
N LEU A 139 -5.50 -6.12 -14.67
CA LEU A 139 -4.52 -5.04 -14.75
C LEU A 139 -3.16 -5.61 -14.34
N ASP A 140 -2.08 -5.12 -14.94
CA ASP A 140 -0.72 -5.59 -14.64
C ASP A 140 -0.21 -4.98 -13.33
N ALA A 141 -0.86 -5.33 -12.22
CA ALA A 141 -0.59 -4.81 -10.89
C ALA A 141 -0.42 -5.95 -9.87
N GLU A 142 0.56 -5.79 -8.97
CA GLU A 142 0.82 -6.70 -7.86
C GLU A 142 1.10 -5.94 -6.56
N LEU A 143 0.58 -6.49 -5.45
CA LEU A 143 0.85 -6.03 -4.10
C LEU A 143 1.53 -7.13 -3.30
N LEU A 144 2.75 -6.87 -2.84
CA LEU A 144 3.51 -7.75 -1.97
C LEU A 144 3.21 -7.38 -0.52
N VAL A 145 2.56 -8.26 0.24
CA VAL A 145 2.16 -8.00 1.62
C VAL A 145 2.89 -8.94 2.57
N GLN A 146 3.64 -8.39 3.53
CA GLN A 146 4.40 -9.18 4.50
C GLN A 146 3.46 -10.14 5.25
N GLN A 147 3.84 -11.42 5.39
CA GLN A 147 2.91 -12.49 5.81
C GLN A 147 2.18 -12.26 7.15
N ALA A 148 2.74 -11.46 8.06
CA ALA A 148 2.09 -11.16 9.33
C ALA A 148 0.88 -10.19 9.18
N VAL A 149 0.80 -9.45 8.08
CA VAL A 149 -0.25 -8.46 7.84
C VAL A 149 -1.53 -9.16 7.37
N LYS A 150 -2.66 -8.81 7.97
CA LYS A 150 -3.98 -9.28 7.51
C LYS A 150 -4.40 -8.50 6.27
N VAL A 151 -4.84 -9.19 5.23
CA VAL A 151 -5.46 -8.57 4.05
C VAL A 151 -6.95 -8.87 4.02
N ASN A 152 -7.76 -7.85 3.80
CA ASN A 152 -9.16 -7.97 3.41
C ASN A 152 -9.27 -7.48 1.96
N LEU A 153 -9.79 -8.31 1.07
CA LEU A 153 -10.24 -7.87 -0.26
C LEU A 153 -11.61 -7.22 -0.08
N VAL A 154 -11.83 -6.05 -0.65
CA VAL A 154 -13.00 -5.18 -0.38
C VAL A 154 -13.71 -4.83 -1.67
#